data_AF-A0A917QQ32-F1
#
_entry.id   AF-A0A917QQ32-F1
#
_cell.length_a   1.000
_cell.length_b   1.000
_cell.length_c   1.000
_cell.angle_alpha   90.00
_cell.angle_beta   90.00
_cell.angle_gamma   90.00
#
_symmetry.space_group_name_H-M   'P 1'
#
loop_
_entity.id
_entity.type
_entity.pdbx_description
1 polymer ?
#
loop_
_entity_poly.entity_id
_entity_poly.type
_entity_poly.pdbx_seq_one_letter_code
_entity_poly.pdbx_strand_id
1 'polypeptide(L)' 'MAAPAQANAQDCRQYLANRGYVVGTWVRRACNIGQGVGGPSDYLTCVQLLVDTGVRGNHATRACNLADS' A
#
# COMPACT_ATOMS: atom_id res chain seq x y z
N MET A 1 -22.18 -5.65 -7.23
CA MET A 1 -21.03 -4.82 -7.63
C MET A 1 -20.18 -4.61 -6.38
N ALA A 2 -19.01 -5.24 -6.29
CA ALA A 2 -18.10 -5.02 -5.19
C ALA A 2 -16.67 -5.18 -5.74
N ALA A 3 -16.05 -4.06 -6.09
CA ALA A 3 -14.61 -4.01 -6.31
C ALA A 3 -13.97 -3.20 -5.18
N PRO A 4 -14.07 -3.64 -3.90
CA PRO A 4 -13.39 -2.95 -2.80
C PRO A 4 -11.87 -3.03 -2.97
N ALA A 5 -11.34 -4.14 -3.50
CA ALA A 5 -9.92 -4.31 -3.78
C ALA A 5 -9.30 -3.13 -4.56
N GLN A 6 -9.94 -2.65 -5.62
CA GLN A 6 -9.30 -1.62 -6.45
C GLN A 6 -9.29 -0.22 -5.82
N ALA A 7 -10.29 0.08 -4.98
CA ALA A 7 -10.39 1.37 -4.29
C ALA A 7 -9.28 1.51 -3.24
N ASN A 8 -9.07 0.48 -2.43
CA ASN A 8 -8.16 0.57 -1.30
C ASN A 8 -6.68 0.66 -1.73
N ALA A 9 -6.27 -0.07 -2.78
CA ALA A 9 -4.94 0.17 -3.38
C ALA A 9 -4.81 1.60 -3.93
N GLN A 10 -5.90 2.19 -4.42
CA GLN A 10 -5.88 3.54 -4.94
C GLN A 10 -5.63 4.56 -3.83
N ASP A 11 -6.25 4.40 -2.66
CA ASP A 11 -6.00 5.24 -1.47
C ASP A 11 -4.55 5.14 -0.98
N CYS A 12 -3.99 3.93 -0.90
CA CYS A 12 -2.58 3.73 -0.56
C CYS A 12 -1.63 4.48 -1.53
N ARG A 13 -1.89 4.39 -2.83
CA ARG A 13 -1.10 5.10 -3.85
C ARG A 13 -1.29 6.61 -3.79
N GLN A 14 -2.52 7.08 -3.65
CA GLN A 14 -2.86 8.51 -3.55
C GLN A 14 -2.18 9.14 -2.33
N TYR A 15 -2.21 8.46 -1.19
CA TYR A 15 -1.52 8.92 0.03
C TYR A 15 -0.01 9.10 -0.17
N LEU A 16 0.62 8.16 -0.87
CA LEU A 16 2.05 8.22 -1.17
C LEU A 16 2.37 9.31 -2.21
N ALA A 17 1.59 9.40 -3.29
CA ALA A 17 1.73 10.45 -4.30
C ALA A 17 1.58 11.85 -3.70
N ASN A 18 0.59 12.06 -2.83
CA ASN A 18 0.34 13.34 -2.16
C ASN A 18 1.48 13.74 -1.21
N ARG A 19 2.27 12.77 -0.75
CA ARG A 19 3.48 13.00 0.06
C ARG A 19 4.74 13.21 -0.77
N GLY A 20 4.64 13.15 -2.09
CA GLY A 20 5.77 13.31 -3.02
C GLY A 20 6.52 12.00 -3.32
N TYR A 21 5.98 10.84 -2.97
CA TYR A 21 6.58 9.56 -3.35
C TYR A 21 6.26 9.19 -4.80
N VAL A 22 7.24 8.58 -5.48
CA VAL A 22 7.06 8.08 -6.84
C VAL A 22 6.26 6.78 -6.80
N VAL A 23 5.01 6.84 -7.26
CA VAL A 23 4.13 5.66 -7.36
C VAL A 23 4.48 4.82 -8.59
N GLY A 24 5.56 4.06 -8.46
CA GLY A 24 6.02 3.09 -9.46
C GLY A 24 5.32 1.73 -9.36
N THR A 25 5.79 0.78 -10.18
CA THR A 25 5.28 -0.61 -10.21
C THR A 25 5.36 -1.29 -8.84
N TRP A 26 6.44 -1.06 -8.09
CA TRP A 26 6.63 -1.62 -6.75
C TRP A 26 5.67 -1.06 -5.71
N VAL A 27 5.43 0.26 -5.71
CA VAL A 27 4.42 0.89 -4.83
C VAL A 27 3.02 0.35 -5.14
N ARG A 28 2.67 0.22 -6.42
CA ARG A 28 1.39 -0.39 -6.83
C ARG A 28 1.27 -1.83 -6.34
N ARG A 29 2.35 -2.61 -6.47
CA ARG A 29 2.38 -4.00 -6.01
C ARG A 29 2.22 -4.09 -4.50
N ALA A 30 2.92 -3.26 -3.74
CA ALA A 30 2.83 -3.20 -2.29
C ALA A 30 1.40 -2.84 -1.84
N CYS A 31 0.81 -1.78 -2.41
CA CYS A 31 -0.56 -1.38 -2.13
C CYS A 31 -1.62 -2.44 -2.51
N ASN A 32 -1.36 -3.25 -3.54
CA ASN A 32 -2.24 -4.37 -3.89
C ASN A 32 -2.10 -5.54 -2.89
N ILE A 33 -0.89 -5.81 -2.42
CA ILE A 33 -0.64 -6.84 -1.40
C ILE A 33 -1.32 -6.43 -0.08
N GLY A 34 -1.17 -5.17 0.33
CA GLY A 34 -1.73 -4.63 1.57
C GLY A 34 -3.26 -4.67 1.69
N GLN A 35 -3.98 -5.12 0.67
CA GLN A 35 -5.43 -5.36 0.72
C GLN A 35 -5.83 -6.61 1.49
N GLY A 36 -4.87 -7.29 2.11
CA GLY A 36 -5.17 -8.32 3.11
C GLY A 36 -5.78 -9.60 2.52
N VAL A 37 -5.60 -9.87 1.22
CA VAL A 37 -6.19 -11.05 0.55
C VAL A 37 -5.72 -12.38 1.17
N GLY A 38 -4.61 -12.39 1.91
CA GLY A 38 -4.03 -13.55 2.60
C GLY A 38 -3.67 -13.32 4.09
N GLY A 39 -4.17 -12.26 4.74
CA GLY A 39 -4.07 -12.06 6.20
C GLY A 39 -2.89 -11.17 6.68
N PRO A 40 -2.51 -11.23 7.98
CA PRO A 40 -1.57 -10.29 8.60
C PRO A 40 -0.16 -10.29 7.98
N SER A 41 0.19 -11.36 7.26
CA SER A 41 1.43 -11.50 6.48
C SER A 41 1.50 -10.49 5.33
N ASP A 42 0.37 -10.17 4.71
CA ASP A 42 0.29 -9.22 3.60
C ASP A 42 0.54 -7.80 4.05
N TYR A 43 0.08 -7.45 5.25
CA TYR A 43 0.37 -6.16 5.85
C TYR A 43 1.87 -5.94 6.03
N LEU A 44 2.58 -6.92 6.62
CA LEU A 44 4.04 -6.87 6.78
C LEU A 44 4.76 -6.79 5.42
N THR A 45 4.28 -7.55 4.43
CA THR A 45 4.85 -7.56 3.08
C THR A 45 4.64 -6.21 2.37
N CYS A 46 3.47 -5.60 2.52
CA CYS A 46 3.16 -4.27 2.01
C CYS A 46 4.12 -3.23 2.60
N VAL A 47 4.29 -3.22 3.93
CA VAL A 47 5.18 -2.27 4.60
C VAL A 47 6.62 -2.47 4.15
N GLN A 48 7.10 -3.72 4.09
CA GLN A 48 8.46 -4.02 3.69
C GLN A 48 8.76 -3.58 2.25
N LEU A 49 7.85 -3.85 1.30
CA LEU A 49 8.00 -3.42 -0.10
C LEU A 49 8.01 -1.91 -0.26
N LEU A 50 7.15 -1.19 0.47
CA LEU A 50 7.17 0.27 0.45
C LEU A 50 8.49 0.81 1.01
N VAL A 51 8.99 0.25 2.11
CA VAL A 51 10.28 0.65 2.69
C VAL A 51 11.43 0.39 1.71
N ASP A 52 11.43 -0.75 1.02
CA ASP A 52 12.42 -1.08 -0.01
C ASP A 52 12.42 -0.08 -1.18
N THR A 53 11.24 0.46 -1.54
CA THR A 53 11.12 1.54 -2.53
C THR A 53 11.56 2.92 -2.05
N GLY A 54 12.00 3.05 -0.79
CA GLY A 54 12.42 4.30 -0.16
C GLY A 54 11.31 5.07 0.55
N VAL A 55 10.11 4.47 0.71
CA VAL A 55 9.06 5.05 1.53
C VAL A 55 9.45 4.93 3.01
N ARG A 56 9.35 6.01 3.78
CA ARG A 56 9.63 5.92 5.23
C ARG A 56 8.68 4.94 5.91
N GLY A 57 9.17 4.15 6.86
CA GLY A 57 8.39 3.17 7.62
C GLY A 57 7.02 3.69 8.05
N ASN A 58 6.95 4.83 8.75
CA ASN A 58 5.67 5.41 9.19
C ASN A 58 4.69 5.73 8.05
N HIS A 59 5.19 6.09 6.85
CA HIS A 59 4.33 6.30 5.69
C HIS A 59 3.91 5.00 5.05
N ALA A 60 4.79 4.00 5.02
CA ALA A 60 4.47 2.65 4.55
C ALA A 60 3.37 2.01 5.41
N THR A 61 3.53 2.01 6.73
CA THR A 61 2.52 1.53 7.71
C THR A 61 1.16 2.16 7.47
N ARG A 62 1.12 3.48 7.28
CA ARG A 62 -0.13 4.21 7.09
C ARG A 62 -0.74 4.00 5.71
N ALA A 63 0.07 3.89 4.67
CA ALA A 63 -0.39 3.56 3.32
C ALA A 63 -0.96 2.14 3.25
N CYS A 64 -0.33 1.17 3.90
CA CYS A 64 -0.82 -0.20 3.98
C CYS A 64 -2.11 -0.31 4.81
N ASN A 65 -2.23 0.47 5.90
CA ASN A 65 -3.49 0.57 6.65
C ASN A 65 -4.65 1.11 5.79
N LEU A 66 -4.38 2.09 4.92
CA LEU A 66 -5.37 2.61 3.97
C LEU A 66 -5.74 1.59 2.88
N ALA A 67 -4.85 0.62 2.59
CA ALA A 67 -5.14 -0.46 1.65
C ALA A 67 -6.04 -1.56 2.22
N ASP A 68 -6.11 -1.69 3.55
CA ASP A 68 -6.88 -2.72 4.26
C ASP A 68 -8.31 -2.26 4.63
N SER A 69 -8.60 -0.95 4.51
CA SER A 69 -9.74 -0.30 5.20
C SER A 69 -10.95 0.07 4.36
#